data_AF-A0A8C7TTF1-F1
#
_entry.id   AF-A0A8C7TTF1-F1
#
_cell.length_a   1.000
_cell.length_b   1.000
_cell.length_c   1.000
_cell.angle_alpha   90.00
_cell.angle_beta   90.00
_cell.angle_gamma   90.00
#
_symmetry.space_group_name_H-M   'P 1'
#
loop_
_entity.id
_entity.type
_entity.pdbx_description
1 polymer ?
#
loop_
_entity_poly.entity_id
_entity_poly.type
_entity_poly.pdbx_seq_one_letter_code
_entity_poly.pdbx_strand_id
1 'polypeptide(L)'
;SLTLCVIIQCVGANILLLTQAFRRKFIIPDFEAFASNINQLYYSTQRQVGGHVADYIPQLAKFSPDLWGVSLCTVDGQRHSAGDTKVPFCLQSCVKPLEYAIAVHEIGTEHVHRYVGKEPSGLKFNQLSLDEEDKPHNPMVNAGAIVISSLLKVRGFLGVMEYLKKMAGTEYVGFSNATFQSEKETGDRNFAIGYYLKEKKCFPKNADMIAALDFYFQLCSIEVTCESGSVMAATLANGGICPITGEQVLSAEAVRNTLSLMHSCGMYDFSGQFAFHVGLPAKSGVSGAVLLVVPNVMGIMCWSPPLDRVGNSVRGIHFCQELVSLFNFHNYDNLRHFARKLDPRRQSLDDRNRSVVNLMFAAYSGDVSALRRFALSAVDMEEKDYDSRTALHVASAEGDPVICHDNTLIIFLCVIRWGNTPLDDARQFGRDGVVSVLTEYQRLYPCSSESQSETEDQRKIRHIEGGGLSQTDRTCLTI
;
A
#
# COMPACT_ATOMS: atom_id res chain seq x y z
N SER A 1 13.32 -19.12 35.19
CA SER A 1 13.57 -19.57 33.81
C SER A 1 12.58 -20.63 33.41
N LEU A 2 11.95 -20.50 32.25
CA LEU A 2 11.21 -21.59 31.62
C LEU A 2 12.22 -22.64 31.13
N THR A 3 12.02 -23.91 31.46
CA THR A 3 12.80 -25.02 30.88
C THR A 3 12.40 -25.25 29.42
N LEU A 4 13.31 -25.79 28.61
CA LEU A 4 13.06 -26.09 27.20
C LEU A 4 11.79 -26.94 26.98
N CYS A 5 11.54 -27.90 27.87
CA CYS A 5 10.33 -28.74 27.84
C CYS A 5 9.05 -27.90 27.96
N VAL A 6 9.03 -26.94 28.89
CA VAL A 6 7.87 -26.04 29.08
C VAL A 6 7.69 -25.13 27.88
N ILE A 7 8.78 -24.62 27.29
CA ILE A 7 8.71 -23.81 26.07
C ILE A 7 8.07 -24.61 24.93
N ILE A 8 8.55 -25.83 24.67
CA ILE A 8 8.00 -26.70 23.62
C ILE A 8 6.51 -26.97 23.85
N GLN A 9 6.14 -27.24 25.10
CA GLN A 9 4.75 -27.51 25.47
C GLN A 9 3.84 -26.28 25.27
N CYS A 10 4.35 -25.07 25.55
CA CYS A 10 3.61 -23.82 25.34
C CYS A 10 3.48 -23.44 23.86
N VAL A 11 4.53 -23.64 23.05
CA VAL A 11 4.54 -23.19 21.65
C VAL A 11 3.96 -24.23 20.68
N GLY A 12 3.81 -25.48 21.09
CA GLY A 12 3.50 -26.60 20.19
C GLY A 12 2.28 -26.39 19.29
N ALA A 13 1.19 -25.83 19.83
CA ALA A 13 -0.04 -25.56 19.06
C ALA A 13 0.12 -24.43 18.02
N ASN A 14 1.01 -23.47 18.27
CA ASN A 14 1.19 -22.25 17.47
C ASN A 14 2.55 -22.16 16.78
N ILE A 15 3.31 -23.27 16.76
CA ILE A 15 4.72 -23.28 16.35
C ILE A 15 4.92 -22.85 14.90
N LEU A 16 3.97 -23.14 14.01
CA LEU A 16 4.04 -22.75 12.61
C LEU A 16 4.03 -21.23 12.44
N LEU A 17 3.08 -20.55 13.09
CA LEU A 17 2.97 -19.08 13.07
C LEU A 17 4.19 -18.43 13.75
N LEU A 18 4.60 -18.94 14.90
CA LEU A 18 5.79 -18.44 15.61
C LEU A 18 7.06 -18.62 14.77
N THR A 19 7.17 -19.73 14.04
CA THR A 19 8.30 -19.96 13.14
C THR A 19 8.34 -18.93 12.01
N GLN A 20 7.18 -18.57 11.44
CA GLN A 20 7.11 -17.51 10.43
C GLN A 20 7.50 -16.15 11.01
N ALA A 21 6.99 -15.81 12.20
CA ALA A 21 7.29 -14.57 12.90
C ALA A 21 8.79 -14.41 13.18
N PHE A 22 9.40 -15.38 13.88
CA PHE A 22 10.81 -15.29 14.29
C PHE A 22 11.80 -15.45 13.12
N ARG A 23 11.40 -16.11 12.02
CA ARG A 23 12.23 -16.21 10.81
C ARG A 23 12.03 -15.05 9.84
N ARG A 24 11.32 -13.99 10.25
CA ARG A 24 11.04 -12.81 9.41
C ARG A 24 10.42 -13.19 8.07
N LYS A 25 9.50 -14.17 8.09
CA LYS A 25 8.77 -14.67 6.91
C LYS A 25 7.40 -14.01 6.73
N PHE A 26 7.02 -13.11 7.64
CA PHE A 26 5.85 -12.28 7.42
C PHE A 26 6.08 -11.32 6.26
N ILE A 27 4.97 -10.86 5.68
CA ILE A 27 4.89 -10.00 4.51
C ILE A 27 5.64 -8.70 4.71
N ILE A 28 5.76 -8.22 5.96
CA ILE A 28 6.67 -7.15 6.34
C ILE A 28 7.70 -7.71 7.34
N PRO A 29 8.90 -8.10 6.88
CA PRO A 29 9.93 -8.69 7.72
C PRO A 29 10.44 -7.77 8.84
N ASP A 30 10.66 -6.48 8.52
CA ASP A 30 11.14 -5.45 9.46
C ASP A 30 10.00 -4.51 9.86
N PHE A 31 9.10 -5.03 10.70
CA PHE A 31 7.88 -4.35 11.08
C PHE A 31 8.12 -3.13 11.98
N GLU A 32 9.18 -3.14 12.78
CA GLU A 32 9.50 -2.03 13.70
C GLU A 32 9.93 -0.78 12.91
N ALA A 33 10.82 -0.95 11.92
CA ALA A 33 11.21 0.14 11.04
C ALA A 33 10.01 0.65 10.22
N PHE A 34 9.17 -0.27 9.71
CA PHE A 34 7.95 0.09 9.00
C PHE A 34 6.98 0.88 9.89
N ALA A 35 6.72 0.44 11.13
CA ALA A 35 5.86 1.12 12.09
C ALA A 35 6.39 2.52 12.45
N SER A 36 7.71 2.68 12.56
CA SER A 36 8.35 4.00 12.75
C SER A 36 8.05 4.96 11.60
N ASN A 37 8.16 4.50 10.35
CA ASN A 37 7.80 5.29 9.18
C ASN A 37 6.30 5.67 9.18
N ILE A 38 5.42 4.74 9.58
CA ILE A 38 3.98 5.02 9.71
C ILE A 38 3.72 6.10 10.77
N ASN A 39 4.44 6.10 11.90
CA ASN A 39 4.34 7.16 12.90
C ASN A 39 4.77 8.53 12.33
N GLN A 40 5.83 8.57 11.52
CA GLN A 40 6.25 9.82 10.86
C GLN A 40 5.17 10.36 9.93
N LEU A 41 4.55 9.50 9.12
CA LEU A 41 3.42 9.85 8.27
C LEU A 41 2.24 10.37 9.10
N TYR A 42 1.89 9.68 10.19
CA TYR A 42 0.84 10.13 11.11
C TYR A 42 1.11 11.54 11.66
N TYR A 43 2.33 11.82 12.14
CA TYR A 43 2.69 13.14 12.69
C TYR A 43 2.79 14.23 11.62
N SER A 44 3.15 13.88 10.39
CA SER A 44 3.13 14.82 9.26
C SER A 44 1.69 15.26 8.99
N THR A 45 0.78 14.30 8.86
CA THR A 45 -0.61 14.59 8.47
C THR A 45 -1.46 15.14 9.60
N GLN A 46 -1.07 14.92 10.86
CA GLN A 46 -1.72 15.54 12.03
C GLN A 46 -1.72 17.08 11.94
N ARG A 47 -0.72 17.67 11.27
CA ARG A 47 -0.60 19.13 11.10
C ARG A 47 -1.62 19.72 10.13
N GLN A 48 -2.33 18.89 9.37
CA GLN A 48 -3.39 19.37 8.49
C GLN A 48 -4.59 19.80 9.34
N VAL A 49 -4.95 21.08 9.23
CA VAL A 49 -6.05 21.73 9.98
C VAL A 49 -7.24 22.12 9.09
N GLY A 50 -7.22 21.69 7.82
CA GLY A 50 -8.30 21.98 6.88
C GLY A 50 -9.53 21.08 7.06
N GLY A 51 -10.63 21.49 6.42
CA GLY A 51 -11.88 20.73 6.36
C GLY A 51 -12.91 21.16 7.40
N HIS A 52 -14.09 20.55 7.33
CA HIS A 52 -15.20 20.79 8.25
C HIS A 52 -15.82 19.47 8.72
N VAL A 53 -16.16 19.39 10.00
CA VAL A 53 -16.87 18.23 10.55
C VAL A 53 -18.27 18.18 9.95
N ALA A 54 -18.74 16.99 9.59
CA ALA A 54 -20.11 16.80 9.13
C ALA A 54 -21.10 17.18 10.25
N ASP A 55 -21.96 18.16 9.97
CA ASP A 55 -22.85 18.78 10.96
C ASP A 55 -24.34 18.65 10.61
N TYR A 56 -24.68 17.99 9.50
CA TYR A 56 -26.06 17.77 9.06
C TYR A 56 -26.87 16.89 10.03
N ILE A 57 -26.20 16.08 10.87
CA ILE A 57 -26.81 15.41 12.02
C ILE A 57 -26.03 15.68 13.31
N PRO A 58 -26.71 15.80 14.47
CA PRO A 58 -26.06 16.11 15.75
C PRO A 58 -25.01 15.10 16.20
N GLN A 59 -25.14 13.82 15.81
CA GLN A 59 -24.24 12.75 16.25
C GLN A 59 -22.85 12.87 15.62
N LEU A 60 -22.77 13.32 14.36
CA LEU A 60 -21.49 13.56 13.69
C LEU A 60 -20.86 14.89 14.15
N ALA A 61 -21.69 15.91 14.38
CA ALA A 61 -21.25 17.23 14.87
C ALA A 61 -20.56 17.19 16.24
N LYS A 62 -20.80 16.14 17.04
CA LYS A 62 -20.21 15.96 18.38
C LYS A 62 -18.73 15.62 18.36
N PHE A 63 -18.21 15.08 17.25
CA PHE A 63 -16.81 14.69 17.19
C PHE A 63 -15.91 15.93 17.12
N SER A 64 -14.84 15.92 17.92
CA SER A 64 -13.85 17.00 17.87
C SER A 64 -13.10 16.96 16.52
N PRO A 65 -12.87 18.12 15.88
CA PRO A 65 -12.06 18.21 14.67
C PRO A 65 -10.60 17.80 14.89
N ASP A 66 -10.14 17.77 16.14
CA ASP A 66 -8.76 17.42 16.48
C ASP A 66 -8.50 15.91 16.43
N LEU A 67 -9.55 15.09 16.43
CA LEU A 67 -9.43 13.63 16.43
C LEU A 67 -8.73 13.12 15.16
N TRP A 68 -7.71 12.30 15.37
CA TRP A 68 -6.95 11.67 14.29
C TRP A 68 -6.46 10.28 14.72
N GLY A 69 -6.92 9.24 14.03
CA GLY A 69 -6.50 7.86 14.27
C GLY A 69 -6.07 7.16 12.98
N VAL A 70 -5.02 6.37 13.06
CA VAL A 70 -4.57 5.47 11.99
C VAL A 70 -4.27 4.10 12.60
N SER A 71 -4.88 3.06 12.06
CA SER A 71 -4.56 1.67 12.41
C SER A 71 -4.31 0.86 11.16
N LEU A 72 -3.34 -0.04 11.22
CA LEU A 72 -3.04 -1.00 10.16
C LEU A 72 -2.99 -2.43 10.68
N CYS A 73 -3.36 -3.36 9.81
CA CYS A 73 -3.25 -4.80 10.02
C CYS A 73 -2.73 -5.44 8.73
N THR A 74 -1.62 -6.17 8.82
CA THR A 74 -1.08 -6.92 7.68
C THR A 74 -1.86 -8.21 7.45
N VAL A 75 -1.69 -8.82 6.27
CA VAL A 75 -2.31 -10.13 5.95
C VAL A 75 -1.81 -11.27 6.86
N ASP A 76 -0.66 -11.09 7.51
CA ASP A 76 -0.09 -12.04 8.50
C ASP A 76 -0.43 -11.68 9.95
N GLY A 77 -1.27 -10.67 10.18
CA GLY A 77 -1.74 -10.29 11.52
C GLY A 77 -0.79 -9.38 12.31
N GLN A 78 0.30 -8.88 11.72
CA GLN A 78 1.11 -7.79 12.31
C GLN A 78 0.28 -6.50 12.35
N ARG A 79 0.31 -5.77 13.46
CA ARG A 79 -0.57 -4.62 13.71
C ARG A 79 0.17 -3.45 14.33
N HIS A 80 -0.21 -2.24 13.92
CA HIS A 80 0.29 -1.00 14.48
C HIS A 80 -0.79 0.08 14.44
N SER A 81 -0.82 0.95 15.44
CA SER A 81 -1.84 1.98 15.63
C SER A 81 -1.20 3.26 16.15
N ALA A 82 -1.64 4.42 15.65
CA ALA A 82 -1.21 5.74 16.09
C ALA A 82 -2.40 6.70 16.22
N GLY A 83 -2.47 7.45 17.32
CA GLY A 83 -3.53 8.42 17.59
C GLY A 83 -4.81 7.84 18.21
N ASP A 84 -5.94 8.48 17.94
CA ASP A 84 -7.27 8.23 18.52
C ASP A 84 -7.96 6.98 17.95
N THR A 85 -7.27 5.85 18.02
CA THR A 85 -7.60 4.63 17.27
C THR A 85 -8.68 3.76 17.90
N LYS A 86 -8.93 3.95 19.20
CA LYS A 86 -9.88 3.18 20.00
C LYS A 86 -11.23 3.88 20.17
N VAL A 87 -11.38 5.09 19.65
CA VAL A 87 -12.63 5.84 19.68
C VAL A 87 -13.61 5.21 18.69
N PRO A 88 -14.81 4.78 19.13
CA PRO A 88 -15.83 4.28 18.22
C PRO A 88 -16.41 5.40 17.35
N PHE A 89 -16.63 5.10 16.07
CA PHE A 89 -17.30 5.97 15.11
C PHE A 89 -18.16 5.16 14.14
N CYS A 90 -19.19 5.79 13.57
CA CYS A 90 -20.04 5.14 12.57
C CYS A 90 -19.28 4.93 11.24
N LEU A 91 -19.36 3.73 10.66
CA LEU A 91 -18.76 3.40 9.36
C LEU A 91 -19.29 4.30 8.24
N GLN A 92 -20.57 4.66 8.29
CA GLN A 92 -21.23 5.42 7.24
C GLN A 92 -21.01 4.73 5.88
N SER A 93 -20.72 5.48 4.81
CA SER A 93 -20.46 4.92 3.48
C SER A 93 -19.32 3.90 3.39
N CYS A 94 -18.46 3.75 4.41
CA CYS A 94 -17.45 2.68 4.45
C CYS A 94 -18.06 1.27 4.55
N VAL A 95 -19.34 1.15 4.92
CA VAL A 95 -20.03 -0.16 4.96
C VAL A 95 -20.37 -0.70 3.56
N LYS A 96 -20.53 0.18 2.57
CA LYS A 96 -20.93 -0.15 1.18
C LYS A 96 -20.11 -1.25 0.50
N PRO A 97 -18.76 -1.20 0.53
CA PRO A 97 -17.96 -2.30 0.00
C PRO A 97 -18.19 -3.61 0.76
N LEU A 98 -18.42 -3.56 2.07
CA LEU A 98 -18.60 -4.73 2.92
C LEU A 98 -19.96 -5.40 2.64
N GLU A 99 -21.04 -4.63 2.53
CA GLU A 99 -22.36 -5.17 2.15
C GLU A 99 -22.32 -5.76 0.73
N TYR A 100 -21.65 -5.12 -0.22
CA TYR A 100 -21.51 -5.65 -1.57
C TYR A 100 -20.73 -6.97 -1.58
N ALA A 101 -19.63 -7.05 -0.83
CA ALA A 101 -18.84 -8.27 -0.71
C ALA A 101 -19.69 -9.42 -0.13
N ILE A 102 -20.50 -9.15 0.90
CA ILE A 102 -21.41 -10.16 1.48
C ILE A 102 -22.46 -10.59 0.47
N ALA A 103 -23.07 -9.66 -0.27
CA ALA A 103 -24.08 -9.97 -1.29
C ALA A 103 -23.52 -10.85 -2.42
N VAL A 104 -22.32 -10.54 -2.90
CA VAL A 104 -21.64 -11.36 -3.92
C VAL A 104 -21.23 -12.72 -3.35
N HIS A 105 -20.78 -12.77 -2.09
CA HIS A 105 -20.43 -14.02 -1.44
C HIS A 105 -21.63 -14.98 -1.31
N GLU A 106 -22.81 -14.47 -0.93
CA GLU A 106 -23.99 -15.29 -0.71
C GLU A 106 -24.75 -15.64 -1.99
N ILE A 107 -24.86 -14.70 -2.94
CA ILE A 107 -25.79 -14.81 -4.07
C ILE A 107 -25.07 -14.87 -5.42
N GLY A 108 -23.77 -14.55 -5.46
CA GLY A 108 -22.94 -14.58 -6.65
C GLY A 108 -22.99 -13.29 -7.48
N THR A 109 -21.90 -13.01 -8.20
CA THR A 109 -21.70 -11.78 -8.99
C THR A 109 -22.79 -11.58 -10.04
N GLU A 110 -23.13 -12.63 -10.78
CA GLU A 110 -24.13 -12.58 -11.86
C GLU A 110 -25.50 -12.18 -11.34
N HIS A 111 -25.90 -12.64 -10.16
CA HIS A 111 -27.20 -12.27 -9.60
C HIS A 111 -27.19 -10.82 -9.11
N VAL A 112 -26.16 -10.42 -8.37
CA VAL A 112 -26.04 -9.06 -7.83
C VAL A 112 -26.05 -8.03 -8.96
N HIS A 113 -25.28 -8.26 -10.03
CA HIS A 113 -25.16 -7.30 -11.13
C HIS A 113 -26.31 -7.29 -12.14
N ARG A 114 -27.36 -8.11 -11.92
CA ARG A 114 -28.65 -7.87 -12.59
C ARG A 114 -29.33 -6.60 -12.09
N TYR A 115 -29.00 -6.16 -10.87
CA TYR A 115 -29.65 -5.03 -10.21
C TYR A 115 -28.76 -3.79 -10.06
N VAL A 116 -27.44 -3.94 -10.13
CA VAL A 116 -26.48 -2.84 -9.99
C VAL A 116 -25.37 -2.93 -11.03
N GLY A 117 -24.96 -1.81 -11.60
CA GLY A 117 -23.87 -1.71 -12.54
C GLY A 117 -22.49 -1.97 -11.92
N LYS A 118 -21.45 -1.82 -12.75
CA LYS A 118 -20.04 -2.07 -12.40
C LYS A 118 -19.14 -0.85 -12.64
N GLU A 119 -19.71 0.25 -13.12
CA GLU A 119 -18.94 1.37 -13.68
C GLU A 119 -19.09 2.64 -12.85
N PRO A 120 -18.09 3.53 -12.87
CA PRO A 120 -18.24 4.85 -12.29
C PRO A 120 -19.28 5.65 -13.09
N SER A 121 -20.07 6.49 -12.41
CA SER A 121 -21.10 7.28 -13.08
C SER A 121 -20.55 8.41 -13.95
N GLY A 122 -19.32 8.90 -13.68
CA GLY A 122 -18.76 10.12 -14.28
C GLY A 122 -19.50 11.42 -13.91
N LEU A 123 -20.57 11.30 -13.11
CA LEU A 123 -21.40 12.40 -12.62
C LEU A 123 -21.08 12.69 -11.16
N LYS A 124 -21.44 13.89 -10.68
CA LYS A 124 -21.33 14.21 -9.26
C LYS A 124 -22.11 13.19 -8.44
N PHE A 125 -21.55 12.76 -7.31
CA PHE A 125 -22.21 11.84 -6.37
C PHE A 125 -23.56 12.39 -5.86
N ASN A 126 -23.72 13.72 -5.95
CA ASN A 126 -24.92 14.58 -5.99
C ASN A 126 -26.15 14.04 -6.73
N GLN A 127 -25.92 13.46 -7.90
CA GLN A 127 -26.93 13.44 -8.93
C GLN A 127 -27.75 12.15 -8.89
N LEU A 128 -29.08 12.29 -8.87
CA LEU A 128 -30.00 11.18 -9.08
C LEU A 128 -29.87 10.72 -10.53
N SER A 129 -29.16 9.62 -10.77
CA SER A 129 -28.95 9.06 -12.10
C SER A 129 -28.87 7.54 -12.03
N LEU A 130 -29.39 6.91 -13.07
CA LEU A 130 -29.22 5.49 -13.38
C LEU A 130 -28.37 5.39 -14.65
N ASP A 131 -27.88 4.19 -14.94
CA ASP A 131 -27.25 3.88 -16.21
C ASP A 131 -28.30 3.72 -17.34
N GLU A 132 -27.84 3.42 -18.55
CA GLU A 132 -28.70 3.22 -19.72
C GLU A 132 -29.64 2.01 -19.59
N GLU A 133 -29.37 1.10 -18.64
CA GLU A 133 -30.16 -0.09 -18.36
C GLU A 133 -31.11 0.10 -17.16
N ASP A 134 -31.34 1.35 -16.73
CA ASP A 134 -32.15 1.70 -15.56
C ASP A 134 -31.67 1.03 -14.25
N LYS A 135 -30.35 0.89 -14.06
CA LYS A 135 -29.72 0.40 -12.82
C LYS A 135 -28.87 1.49 -12.16
N PRO A 136 -28.64 1.43 -10.84
CA PRO A 136 -27.61 2.25 -10.22
C PRO A 136 -26.23 1.89 -10.76
N HIS A 137 -25.40 2.90 -11.04
CA HIS A 137 -24.09 2.75 -11.68
C HIS A 137 -23.16 1.73 -10.99
N ASN A 138 -23.11 1.72 -9.66
CA ASN A 138 -22.24 0.85 -8.87
C ASN A 138 -22.70 0.79 -7.40
N PRO A 139 -22.25 -0.20 -6.60
CA PRO A 139 -22.62 -0.32 -5.19
C PRO A 139 -21.99 0.74 -4.27
N MET A 140 -21.01 1.52 -4.74
CA MET A 140 -20.32 2.52 -3.89
C MET A 140 -21.11 3.82 -3.74
N VAL A 141 -22.11 4.05 -4.61
CA VAL A 141 -23.07 5.16 -4.50
C VAL A 141 -24.32 4.75 -3.71
N ASN A 142 -25.04 5.72 -3.14
CA ASN A 142 -26.21 5.45 -2.27
C ASN A 142 -27.29 4.61 -2.97
N ALA A 143 -27.59 4.91 -4.24
CA ALA A 143 -28.60 4.16 -4.99
C ALA A 143 -28.23 2.67 -5.14
N GLY A 144 -26.97 2.36 -5.43
CA GLY A 144 -26.49 0.98 -5.51
C GLY A 144 -26.50 0.29 -4.15
N ALA A 145 -26.03 0.97 -3.11
CA ALA A 145 -26.06 0.48 -1.73
C ALA A 145 -27.47 0.13 -1.24
N ILE A 146 -28.48 0.97 -1.54
CA ILE A 146 -29.88 0.69 -1.20
C ILE A 146 -30.40 -0.56 -1.93
N VAL A 147 -30.03 -0.75 -3.20
CA VAL A 147 -30.36 -1.97 -3.96
C VAL A 147 -29.66 -3.20 -3.35
N ILE A 148 -28.38 -3.10 -2.99
CA ILE A 148 -27.64 -4.18 -2.30
C ILE A 148 -28.29 -4.52 -0.96
N SER A 149 -28.66 -3.51 -0.17
CA SER A 149 -29.40 -3.68 1.09
C SER A 149 -30.71 -4.45 0.89
N SER A 150 -31.42 -4.22 -0.22
CA SER A 150 -32.64 -4.98 -0.55
C SER A 150 -32.36 -6.47 -0.81
N LEU A 151 -31.22 -6.81 -1.42
CA LEU A 151 -30.80 -8.19 -1.67
C LEU A 151 -30.40 -8.91 -0.36
N LEU A 152 -29.77 -8.19 0.56
CA LEU A 152 -29.33 -8.72 1.85
C LEU A 152 -30.41 -8.74 2.92
N LYS A 153 -31.59 -8.17 2.68
CA LYS A 153 -32.64 -8.06 3.70
C LYS A 153 -33.10 -9.42 4.24
N VAL A 154 -33.05 -10.47 3.41
CA VAL A 154 -33.38 -11.85 3.80
C VAL A 154 -32.44 -12.40 4.88
N ARG A 155 -31.17 -11.95 4.89
CA ARG A 155 -30.17 -12.31 5.90
C ARG A 155 -30.40 -11.54 7.21
N GLY A 156 -30.88 -10.30 7.10
CA GLY A 156 -31.17 -9.42 8.22
C GLY A 156 -29.94 -8.83 8.91
N PHE A 157 -30.18 -7.91 9.85
CA PHE A 157 -29.12 -7.13 10.52
C PHE A 157 -28.14 -7.97 11.31
N LEU A 158 -28.63 -8.95 12.08
CA LEU A 158 -27.77 -9.82 12.87
C LEU A 158 -26.83 -10.66 12.00
N GLY A 159 -27.30 -11.12 10.83
CA GLY A 159 -26.47 -11.88 9.91
C GLY A 159 -25.37 -11.03 9.28
N VAL A 160 -25.64 -9.78 8.91
CA VAL A 160 -24.59 -8.86 8.42
C VAL A 160 -23.60 -8.53 9.55
N MET A 161 -24.08 -8.28 10.77
CA MET A 161 -23.21 -8.06 11.94
C MET A 161 -22.29 -9.26 12.23
N GLU A 162 -22.75 -10.49 11.98
CA GLU A 162 -21.92 -11.70 12.11
C GLU A 162 -20.75 -11.67 11.12
N TYR A 163 -21.00 -11.38 9.84
CA TYR A 163 -19.94 -11.24 8.85
C TYR A 163 -18.94 -10.15 9.23
N LEU A 164 -19.43 -8.97 9.64
CA LEU A 164 -18.54 -7.87 10.03
C LEU A 164 -17.67 -8.24 11.24
N LYS A 165 -18.24 -8.94 12.23
CA LYS A 165 -17.46 -9.45 13.38
C LYS A 165 -16.41 -10.48 12.96
N LYS A 166 -16.72 -11.37 12.02
CA LYS A 166 -15.75 -12.33 11.46
C LYS A 166 -14.64 -11.62 10.69
N MET A 167 -14.98 -10.63 9.86
CA MET A 167 -14.00 -9.80 9.14
C MET A 167 -13.12 -9.00 10.10
N ALA A 168 -13.66 -8.56 11.24
CA ALA A 168 -12.89 -7.85 12.27
C ALA A 168 -12.15 -8.78 13.25
N GLY A 169 -12.21 -10.10 13.05
CA GLY A 169 -11.60 -11.09 13.95
C GLY A 169 -12.09 -10.97 15.40
N THR A 170 -13.40 -10.77 15.57
CA THR A 170 -14.11 -10.59 16.86
C THR A 170 -13.77 -9.32 17.65
N GLU A 171 -13.12 -8.34 17.01
CA GLU A 171 -12.97 -7.01 17.59
C GLU A 171 -14.29 -6.22 17.63
N TYR A 172 -14.21 -4.97 18.11
CA TYR A 172 -15.37 -4.10 18.31
C TYR A 172 -16.14 -3.87 17.00
N VAL A 173 -17.39 -4.32 16.97
CA VAL A 173 -18.40 -3.97 15.96
C VAL A 173 -19.70 -3.65 16.71
N GLY A 174 -20.01 -2.36 16.79
CA GLY A 174 -21.13 -1.79 17.52
C GLY A 174 -22.26 -1.30 16.61
N PHE A 175 -23.23 -0.61 17.21
CA PHE A 175 -24.35 -0.01 16.48
C PHE A 175 -24.86 1.23 17.20
N SER A 176 -25.01 2.31 16.44
CA SER A 176 -25.48 3.60 16.94
C SER A 176 -26.95 3.82 16.61
N ASN A 177 -27.85 3.45 17.53
CA ASN A 177 -29.28 3.70 17.31
C ASN A 177 -29.59 5.20 17.19
N ALA A 178 -28.83 6.06 17.88
CA ALA A 178 -29.01 7.51 17.80
C ALA A 178 -28.69 8.07 16.40
N THR A 179 -27.59 7.61 15.79
CA THR A 179 -27.24 7.97 14.42
C THR A 179 -28.26 7.40 13.44
N PHE A 180 -28.69 6.15 13.63
CA PHE A 180 -29.72 5.53 12.80
C PHE A 180 -31.02 6.36 12.74
N GLN A 181 -31.56 6.76 13.89
CA GLN A 181 -32.78 7.59 13.91
C GLN A 181 -32.56 8.94 13.23
N SER A 182 -31.41 9.58 13.46
CA SER A 182 -31.13 10.90 12.90
C SER A 182 -30.89 10.86 11.39
N GLU A 183 -30.17 9.85 10.89
CA GLU A 183 -30.00 9.59 9.45
C GLU A 183 -31.33 9.26 8.77
N LYS A 184 -32.23 8.54 9.45
CA LYS A 184 -33.56 8.25 8.94
C LYS A 184 -34.44 9.50 8.88
N GLU A 185 -34.44 10.32 9.93
CA GLU A 185 -35.23 11.55 10.01
C GLU A 185 -34.77 12.62 9.01
N THR A 186 -33.47 12.71 8.73
CA THR A 186 -32.88 13.67 7.79
C THR A 186 -32.60 13.08 6.40
N GLY A 187 -33.04 11.84 6.17
CA GLY A 187 -32.71 11.02 5.01
C GLY A 187 -33.52 11.29 3.74
N ASP A 188 -34.12 12.47 3.58
CA ASP A 188 -35.06 12.83 2.49
C ASP A 188 -34.56 12.43 1.10
N ARG A 189 -33.27 12.66 0.85
CA ARG A 189 -32.64 12.31 -0.43
C ARG A 189 -32.61 10.81 -0.68
N ASN A 190 -32.34 10.01 0.35
CA ASN A 190 -32.35 8.56 0.22
C ASN A 190 -33.79 8.05 0.02
N PHE A 191 -34.80 8.70 0.61
CA PHE A 191 -36.20 8.42 0.28
C PHE A 191 -36.52 8.72 -1.19
N ALA A 192 -36.08 9.88 -1.71
CA ALA A 192 -36.27 10.22 -3.12
C ALA A 192 -35.61 9.19 -4.05
N ILE A 193 -34.37 8.76 -3.73
CA ILE A 193 -33.70 7.65 -4.42
C ILE A 193 -34.56 6.38 -4.37
N GLY A 194 -35.03 5.99 -3.18
CA GLY A 194 -35.84 4.79 -2.98
C GLY A 194 -37.12 4.79 -3.83
N TYR A 195 -37.87 5.89 -3.84
CA TYR A 195 -39.08 6.02 -4.67
C TYR A 195 -38.75 5.96 -6.17
N TYR A 196 -37.67 6.61 -6.60
CA TYR A 196 -37.24 6.58 -8.00
C TYR A 196 -36.85 5.16 -8.45
N LEU A 197 -36.07 4.45 -7.64
CA LEU A 197 -35.69 3.04 -7.87
C LEU A 197 -36.91 2.12 -7.89
N LYS A 198 -37.92 2.40 -7.06
CA LYS A 198 -39.18 1.65 -7.01
C LYS A 198 -39.99 1.82 -8.30
N GLU A 199 -40.11 3.05 -8.79
CA GLU A 199 -40.79 3.36 -10.06
C GLU A 199 -40.11 2.63 -11.24
N LYS A 200 -38.77 2.64 -11.26
CA LYS A 200 -37.94 1.98 -12.28
C LYS A 200 -37.78 0.46 -12.11
N LYS A 201 -38.40 -0.13 -11.08
CA LYS A 201 -38.33 -1.58 -10.79
C LYS A 201 -36.90 -2.11 -10.60
N CYS A 202 -36.02 -1.29 -10.02
CA CYS A 202 -34.63 -1.68 -9.73
C CYS A 202 -34.52 -2.67 -8.57
N PHE A 203 -35.58 -2.86 -7.78
CA PHE A 203 -35.62 -3.79 -6.67
C PHE A 203 -36.08 -5.20 -7.10
N PRO A 204 -35.67 -6.26 -6.38
CA PRO A 204 -36.24 -7.60 -6.55
C PRO A 204 -37.77 -7.59 -6.42
N LYS A 205 -38.48 -8.47 -7.16
CA LYS A 205 -39.95 -8.46 -7.29
C LYS A 205 -40.74 -8.42 -5.96
N ASN A 206 -40.19 -8.99 -4.89
CA ASN A 206 -40.84 -9.09 -3.58
C ASN A 206 -40.20 -8.19 -2.52
N ALA A 207 -39.28 -7.30 -2.90
CA ALA A 207 -38.61 -6.42 -1.95
C ALA A 207 -39.49 -5.22 -1.59
N ASP A 208 -39.60 -4.95 -0.30
CA ASP A 208 -40.18 -3.69 0.20
C ASP A 208 -39.09 -2.61 0.23
N MET A 209 -39.32 -1.55 -0.55
CA MET A 209 -38.43 -0.38 -0.63
C MET A 209 -38.22 0.28 0.73
N ILE A 210 -39.26 0.43 1.55
CA ILE A 210 -39.13 1.11 2.85
C ILE A 210 -38.31 0.23 3.80
N ALA A 211 -38.54 -1.08 3.81
CA ALA A 211 -37.76 -2.01 4.60
C ALA A 211 -36.28 -2.09 4.15
N ALA A 212 -36.00 -1.95 2.85
CA ALA A 212 -34.65 -1.88 2.32
C ALA A 212 -33.95 -0.57 2.72
N LEU A 213 -34.66 0.56 2.69
CA LEU A 213 -34.14 1.86 3.10
C LEU A 213 -33.83 1.90 4.61
N ASP A 214 -34.76 1.40 5.43
CA ASP A 214 -34.54 1.27 6.88
C ASP A 214 -33.32 0.39 7.17
N PHE A 215 -33.15 -0.70 6.42
CA PHE A 215 -31.99 -1.57 6.56
C PHE A 215 -30.69 -0.88 6.15
N TYR A 216 -30.70 -0.14 5.04
CA TYR A 216 -29.57 0.69 4.61
C TYR A 216 -29.13 1.68 5.71
N PHE A 217 -30.07 2.40 6.34
CA PHE A 217 -29.75 3.31 7.43
C PHE A 217 -29.17 2.59 8.66
N GLN A 218 -29.65 1.38 8.97
CA GLN A 218 -29.08 0.55 10.03
C GLN A 218 -27.61 0.20 9.73
N LEU A 219 -27.32 -0.23 8.50
CA LEU A 219 -25.96 -0.61 8.11
C LEU A 219 -24.99 0.59 8.13
N CYS A 220 -25.41 1.77 7.68
CA CYS A 220 -24.59 2.98 7.76
C CYS A 220 -24.29 3.43 9.20
N SER A 221 -25.12 3.03 10.16
CA SER A 221 -25.01 3.40 11.57
C SER A 221 -24.26 2.37 12.42
N ILE A 222 -23.60 1.39 11.79
CA ILE A 222 -22.70 0.44 12.46
C ILE A 222 -21.46 1.16 12.93
N GLU A 223 -21.03 0.88 14.16
CA GLU A 223 -19.85 1.51 14.78
C GLU A 223 -18.64 0.59 14.74
N VAL A 224 -17.47 1.15 14.45
CA VAL A 224 -16.17 0.48 14.52
C VAL A 224 -15.15 1.40 15.18
N THR A 225 -13.98 0.84 15.50
CA THR A 225 -12.77 1.58 15.84
C THR A 225 -11.80 1.55 14.65
N CYS A 226 -10.72 2.35 14.69
CA CYS A 226 -9.68 2.22 13.67
C CYS A 226 -9.07 0.81 13.70
N GLU A 227 -8.85 0.26 14.90
CA GLU A 227 -8.27 -1.06 15.10
C GLU A 227 -9.09 -2.15 14.42
N SER A 228 -10.39 -2.23 14.70
CA SER A 228 -11.31 -3.22 14.10
C SER A 228 -11.48 -3.00 12.60
N GLY A 229 -11.60 -1.74 12.15
CA GLY A 229 -11.69 -1.40 10.74
C GLY A 229 -10.45 -1.80 9.94
N SER A 230 -9.26 -1.72 10.54
CA SER A 230 -8.02 -2.15 9.89
C SER A 230 -7.99 -3.67 9.65
N VAL A 231 -8.55 -4.47 10.56
CA VAL A 231 -8.67 -5.93 10.40
C VAL A 231 -9.70 -6.28 9.32
N MET A 232 -10.81 -5.53 9.22
CA MET A 232 -11.77 -5.70 8.12
C MET A 232 -11.13 -5.41 6.76
N ALA A 233 -10.37 -4.31 6.65
CA ALA A 233 -9.62 -3.99 5.44
C ALA A 233 -8.57 -5.07 5.11
N ALA A 234 -7.89 -5.61 6.13
CA ALA A 234 -6.88 -6.64 5.96
C ALA A 234 -7.49 -7.98 5.55
N THR A 235 -8.71 -8.28 5.98
CA THR A 235 -9.48 -9.43 5.48
C THR A 235 -9.74 -9.32 3.98
N LEU A 236 -10.04 -8.13 3.48
CA LEU A 236 -10.13 -7.88 2.02
C LEU A 236 -8.75 -7.98 1.35
N ALA A 237 -7.69 -7.47 1.99
CA ALA A 237 -6.32 -7.60 1.48
C ALA A 237 -5.87 -9.05 1.35
N ASN A 238 -6.35 -9.93 2.24
CA ASN A 238 -6.00 -11.34 2.34
C ASN A 238 -7.01 -12.27 1.61
N GLY A 239 -7.65 -11.78 0.56
CA GLY A 239 -8.53 -12.61 -0.29
C GLY A 239 -9.78 -13.13 0.41
N GLY A 240 -10.22 -12.50 1.51
CA GLY A 240 -11.42 -12.88 2.27
C GLY A 240 -11.14 -13.73 3.49
N ILE A 241 -9.88 -13.99 3.82
CA ILE A 241 -9.45 -14.73 5.02
C ILE A 241 -9.06 -13.74 6.11
N CYS A 242 -9.68 -13.84 7.29
CA CYS A 242 -9.36 -12.92 8.38
C CYS A 242 -7.91 -13.17 8.87
N PRO A 243 -7.04 -12.14 8.89
CA PRO A 243 -5.61 -12.32 9.14
C PRO A 243 -5.26 -12.73 10.58
N ILE A 244 -6.17 -12.49 11.54
CA ILE A 244 -5.93 -12.80 12.96
C ILE A 244 -6.67 -14.06 13.45
N THR A 245 -7.58 -14.62 12.65
CA THR A 245 -8.29 -15.87 13.00
C THR A 245 -8.04 -17.01 12.00
N GLY A 246 -7.65 -16.70 10.77
CA GLY A 246 -7.52 -17.68 9.69
C GLY A 246 -8.85 -18.16 9.11
N GLU A 247 -9.99 -17.63 9.56
CA GLU A 247 -11.30 -17.99 9.04
C GLU A 247 -11.50 -17.43 7.63
N GLN A 248 -11.99 -18.25 6.69
CA GLN A 248 -12.44 -17.78 5.38
C GLN A 248 -13.84 -17.16 5.53
N VAL A 249 -13.90 -15.82 5.49
CA VAL A 249 -15.13 -15.04 5.72
C VAL A 249 -15.86 -14.71 4.43
N LEU A 250 -15.12 -14.48 3.34
CA LEU A 250 -15.64 -14.10 2.04
C LEU A 250 -15.03 -14.95 0.92
N SER A 251 -15.72 -15.04 -0.22
CA SER A 251 -15.17 -15.68 -1.41
C SER A 251 -14.15 -14.75 -2.08
N ALA A 252 -13.10 -15.33 -2.66
CA ALA A 252 -12.08 -14.56 -3.37
C ALA A 252 -12.67 -13.74 -4.54
N GLU A 253 -13.74 -14.25 -5.17
CA GLU A 253 -14.50 -13.53 -6.20
C GLU A 253 -15.13 -12.25 -5.65
N ALA A 254 -15.85 -12.34 -4.52
CA ALA A 254 -16.48 -11.18 -3.89
C ALA A 254 -15.44 -10.12 -3.54
N VAL A 255 -14.29 -10.55 -2.98
CA VAL A 255 -13.19 -9.65 -2.61
C VAL A 255 -12.60 -8.96 -3.82
N ARG A 256 -12.27 -9.70 -4.88
CA ARG A 256 -11.73 -9.13 -6.13
C ARG A 256 -12.66 -8.06 -6.72
N ASN A 257 -13.95 -8.37 -6.80
CA ASN A 257 -14.92 -7.43 -7.38
C ASN A 257 -15.07 -6.18 -6.51
N THR A 258 -15.09 -6.36 -5.18
CA THR A 258 -15.18 -5.27 -4.21
C THR A 258 -13.98 -4.34 -4.33
N LEU A 259 -12.76 -4.89 -4.36
CA LEU A 259 -11.53 -4.10 -4.51
C LEU A 259 -11.48 -3.35 -5.84
N SER A 260 -11.96 -3.97 -6.92
CA SER A 260 -12.04 -3.32 -8.24
C SER A 260 -12.97 -2.10 -8.20
N LEU A 261 -14.15 -2.24 -7.58
CA LEU A 261 -15.11 -1.15 -7.45
C LEU A 261 -14.68 -0.08 -6.44
N MET A 262 -13.96 -0.46 -5.37
CA MET A 262 -13.35 0.49 -4.45
C MET A 262 -12.28 1.34 -5.17
N HIS A 263 -11.51 0.74 -6.07
CA HIS A 263 -10.50 1.45 -6.85
C HIS A 263 -11.13 2.51 -7.77
N SER A 264 -12.19 2.18 -8.52
CA SER A 264 -12.78 3.11 -9.49
C SER A 264 -13.87 4.03 -8.92
N CYS A 265 -14.56 3.62 -7.85
CA CYS A 265 -15.82 4.26 -7.40
C CYS A 265 -15.84 4.62 -5.90
N GLY A 266 -14.75 4.42 -5.16
CA GLY A 266 -14.78 4.42 -3.69
C GLY A 266 -14.69 5.76 -2.96
N MET A 267 -14.17 6.82 -3.59
CA MET A 267 -13.81 8.10 -2.95
C MET A 267 -14.66 9.27 -3.44
N TYR A 268 -15.96 9.03 -3.68
CA TYR A 268 -16.91 10.01 -4.23
C TYR A 268 -16.39 10.59 -5.57
N ASP A 269 -16.55 11.90 -5.82
CA ASP A 269 -16.08 12.54 -7.05
C ASP A 269 -14.54 12.54 -7.16
N PHE A 270 -13.83 12.27 -6.05
CA PHE A 270 -12.38 12.15 -6.03
C PHE A 270 -11.87 10.76 -6.47
N SER A 271 -12.77 9.79 -6.74
CA SER A 271 -12.37 8.40 -7.07
C SER A 271 -11.38 8.30 -8.23
N GLY A 272 -11.59 9.05 -9.32
CA GLY A 272 -10.69 9.03 -10.47
C GLY A 272 -9.30 9.60 -10.16
N GLN A 273 -9.24 10.73 -9.43
CA GLN A 273 -7.98 11.34 -9.01
C GLN A 273 -7.25 10.48 -7.97
N PHE A 274 -7.99 9.87 -7.04
CA PHE A 274 -7.43 8.95 -6.06
C PHE A 274 -6.85 7.70 -6.73
N ALA A 275 -7.57 7.09 -7.67
CA ALA A 275 -7.08 5.96 -8.45
C ALA A 275 -5.82 6.29 -9.27
N PHE A 276 -5.71 7.54 -9.75
CA PHE A 276 -4.55 7.98 -10.53
C PHE A 276 -3.32 8.33 -9.67
N HIS A 277 -3.51 9.04 -8.56
CA HIS A 277 -2.40 9.52 -7.73
C HIS A 277 -2.00 8.55 -6.60
N VAL A 278 -2.98 7.89 -5.99
CA VAL A 278 -2.76 6.94 -4.89
C VAL A 278 -2.81 5.50 -5.41
N GLY A 279 -3.74 5.20 -6.31
CA GLY A 279 -3.80 3.90 -6.96
C GLY A 279 -4.08 2.74 -6.02
N LEU A 280 -4.76 2.97 -4.89
CA LEU A 280 -5.15 1.93 -3.94
C LEU A 280 -6.68 1.83 -3.87
N PRO A 281 -7.25 0.62 -3.68
CA PRO A 281 -8.67 0.48 -3.35
C PRO A 281 -8.98 1.14 -2.01
N ALA A 282 -9.91 2.09 -2.00
CA ALA A 282 -10.33 2.77 -0.78
C ALA A 282 -11.84 3.05 -0.77
N LYS A 283 -12.41 3.25 0.41
CA LYS A 283 -13.77 3.79 0.57
C LYS A 283 -13.78 4.83 1.69
N SER A 284 -14.32 6.01 1.37
CA SER A 284 -14.52 7.10 2.33
C SER A 284 -15.93 7.09 2.93
N GLY A 285 -16.05 7.56 4.17
CA GLY A 285 -17.28 7.76 4.92
C GLY A 285 -17.38 9.19 5.44
N VAL A 286 -18.60 9.74 5.47
CA VAL A 286 -18.87 11.10 5.98
C VAL A 286 -18.61 11.27 7.48
N SER A 287 -18.34 10.17 8.20
CA SER A 287 -17.82 10.20 9.57
C SER A 287 -16.35 10.59 9.65
N GLY A 288 -15.67 10.78 8.51
CA GLY A 288 -14.22 11.02 8.46
C GLY A 288 -13.39 9.74 8.32
N ALA A 289 -14.04 8.59 8.13
CA ALA A 289 -13.38 7.30 7.97
C ALA A 289 -12.89 7.09 6.53
N VAL A 290 -11.72 6.47 6.39
CA VAL A 290 -11.17 5.98 5.12
C VAL A 290 -10.70 4.55 5.31
N LEU A 291 -11.45 3.61 4.72
CA LEU A 291 -11.10 2.19 4.64
C LEU A 291 -10.18 2.01 3.43
N LEU A 292 -8.90 1.69 3.65
CA LEU A 292 -7.87 1.55 2.61
C LEU A 292 -7.34 0.12 2.57
N VAL A 293 -7.17 -0.43 1.38
CA VAL A 293 -6.65 -1.78 1.18
C VAL A 293 -5.39 -1.73 0.32
N VAL A 294 -4.32 -2.39 0.78
CA VAL A 294 -3.14 -2.72 -0.03
C VAL A 294 -3.19 -4.23 -0.28
N PRO A 295 -3.69 -4.67 -1.46
CA PRO A 295 -3.93 -6.09 -1.72
C PRO A 295 -2.69 -6.95 -1.49
N ASN A 296 -2.87 -8.10 -0.84
CA ASN A 296 -1.81 -9.03 -0.43
C ASN A 296 -0.76 -8.49 0.55
N VAL A 297 -0.96 -7.29 1.12
CA VAL A 297 -0.01 -6.70 2.08
C VAL A 297 -0.69 -6.36 3.40
N MET A 298 -1.66 -5.44 3.39
CA MET A 298 -2.29 -4.93 4.60
C MET A 298 -3.60 -4.20 4.33
N GLY A 299 -4.42 -4.08 5.38
CA GLY A 299 -5.52 -3.13 5.47
C GLY A 299 -5.20 -1.99 6.42
N ILE A 300 -5.72 -0.81 6.12
CA ILE A 300 -5.56 0.41 6.93
C ILE A 300 -6.93 1.05 7.13
N MET A 301 -7.17 1.54 8.34
CA MET A 301 -8.28 2.44 8.64
C MET A 301 -7.71 3.76 9.16
N CYS A 302 -8.04 4.84 8.45
CA CYS A 302 -7.76 6.21 8.89
C CYS A 302 -9.08 6.86 9.32
N TRP A 303 -9.04 7.66 10.37
CA TRP A 303 -10.22 8.38 10.84
C TRP A 303 -9.89 9.79 11.32
N SER A 304 -10.40 10.78 10.60
CA SER A 304 -10.44 12.18 11.03
C SER A 304 -11.75 12.82 10.61
N PRO A 305 -12.59 13.30 11.55
CA PRO A 305 -13.91 13.87 11.27
C PRO A 305 -13.95 15.02 10.25
N PRO A 306 -12.96 15.94 10.19
CA PRO A 306 -12.97 17.02 9.19
C PRO A 306 -12.89 16.53 7.74
N LEU A 307 -13.91 16.89 6.96
CA LEU A 307 -14.03 16.52 5.55
C LEU A 307 -13.64 17.67 4.63
N ASP A 308 -13.13 17.32 3.44
CA ASP A 308 -12.95 18.23 2.32
C ASP A 308 -14.30 18.59 1.66
N ARG A 309 -14.23 19.39 0.59
CA ARG A 309 -15.42 19.85 -0.16
C ARG A 309 -16.17 18.72 -0.88
N VAL A 310 -15.55 17.56 -1.05
CA VAL A 310 -16.10 16.40 -1.76
C VAL A 310 -16.65 15.36 -0.78
N GLY A 311 -16.34 15.50 0.52
CA GLY A 311 -16.81 14.64 1.60
C GLY A 311 -15.78 13.60 2.06
N ASN A 312 -14.50 13.73 1.68
CA ASN A 312 -13.42 12.84 2.11
C ASN A 312 -12.65 13.43 3.29
N SER A 313 -12.15 12.56 4.19
CA SER A 313 -11.33 13.00 5.33
C SER A 313 -10.04 13.69 4.88
N VAL A 314 -9.81 14.94 5.31
CA VAL A 314 -8.63 15.72 4.90
C VAL A 314 -7.33 15.00 5.29
N ARG A 315 -7.18 14.66 6.58
CA ARG A 315 -5.99 13.94 7.07
C ARG A 315 -5.86 12.54 6.47
N GLY A 316 -6.99 11.85 6.27
CA GLY A 316 -7.03 10.52 5.65
C GLY A 316 -6.47 10.52 4.22
N ILE A 317 -6.89 11.47 3.38
CA ILE A 317 -6.40 11.58 2.00
C ILE A 317 -4.91 11.94 1.98
N HIS A 318 -4.48 12.92 2.77
CA HIS A 318 -3.07 13.30 2.86
C HIS A 318 -2.20 12.12 3.31
N PHE A 319 -2.66 11.33 4.28
CA PHE A 319 -1.93 10.15 4.73
C PHE A 319 -1.76 9.13 3.60
N CYS A 320 -2.82 8.88 2.83
CA CYS A 320 -2.78 7.97 1.69
C CYS A 320 -1.78 8.44 0.61
N GLN A 321 -1.71 9.74 0.34
CA GLN A 321 -0.79 10.33 -0.64
C GLN A 321 0.67 10.24 -0.18
N GLU A 322 0.97 10.58 1.08
CA GLU A 322 2.32 10.46 1.61
C GLU A 322 2.76 8.98 1.70
N LEU A 323 1.84 8.07 2.03
CA LEU A 323 2.10 6.63 2.07
C LEU A 323 2.63 6.12 0.72
N VAL A 324 1.97 6.42 -0.39
CA VAL A 324 2.40 5.95 -1.73
C VAL A 324 3.56 6.75 -2.31
N SER A 325 3.83 7.93 -1.76
CA SER A 325 5.02 8.72 -2.12
C SER A 325 6.26 8.11 -1.49
N LEU A 326 6.15 7.61 -0.25
CA LEU A 326 7.23 6.93 0.46
C LEU A 326 7.40 5.47 0.03
N PHE A 327 6.31 4.72 -0.12
CA PHE A 327 6.33 3.27 -0.39
C PHE A 327 5.84 2.92 -1.80
N ASN A 328 6.36 1.83 -2.37
CA ASN A 328 5.96 1.30 -3.68
C ASN A 328 4.62 0.51 -3.65
N PHE A 329 3.60 1.08 -3.00
CA PHE A 329 2.29 0.45 -2.82
C PHE A 329 1.26 0.82 -3.89
N HIS A 330 1.53 1.81 -4.75
CA HIS A 330 0.63 2.14 -5.83
C HIS A 330 0.37 0.88 -6.69
N ASN A 331 -0.88 0.57 -7.04
CA ASN A 331 -1.22 -0.69 -7.70
C ASN A 331 -0.49 -0.90 -9.05
N TYR A 332 -0.04 0.19 -9.68
CA TYR A 332 0.75 0.19 -10.92
C TYR A 332 2.23 0.56 -10.74
N ASP A 333 2.75 0.58 -9.50
CA ASP A 333 4.19 0.75 -9.26
C ASP A 333 4.98 -0.53 -9.63
N ASN A 334 6.26 -0.34 -9.95
CA ASN A 334 7.16 -1.43 -10.30
C ASN A 334 7.78 -2.07 -9.05
N LEU A 335 7.74 -3.40 -8.96
CA LEU A 335 8.32 -4.16 -7.83
C LEU A 335 9.82 -4.42 -7.96
N ARG A 336 10.43 -4.18 -9.13
CA ARG A 336 11.86 -4.44 -9.43
C ARG A 336 12.69 -3.16 -9.52
N HIS A 337 12.19 -2.17 -10.25
CA HIS A 337 12.89 -0.92 -10.56
C HIS A 337 12.08 0.25 -10.02
N PHE A 338 12.37 0.70 -8.81
CA PHE A 338 11.74 1.86 -8.18
C PHE A 338 12.81 2.84 -7.72
N ALA A 339 12.73 4.08 -8.22
CA ALA A 339 13.88 4.99 -8.22
C ALA A 339 14.28 5.50 -6.83
N ARG A 340 13.35 5.59 -5.85
CA ARG A 340 13.60 6.07 -4.46
C ARG A 340 12.60 5.58 -3.39
N LYS A 341 11.57 4.82 -3.78
CA LYS A 341 10.53 4.38 -2.84
C LYS A 341 11.04 3.22 -1.98
N LEU A 342 10.43 3.04 -0.82
CA LEU A 342 10.69 1.90 0.05
C LEU A 342 9.76 0.73 -0.29
N ASP A 343 10.28 -0.49 -0.21
CA ASP A 343 9.47 -1.70 -0.32
C ASP A 343 9.61 -2.52 0.98
N PRO A 344 8.64 -2.45 1.90
CA PRO A 344 8.73 -3.11 3.19
C PRO A 344 8.55 -4.63 3.10
N ARG A 345 8.25 -5.18 1.92
CA ARG A 345 8.21 -6.64 1.69
C ARG A 345 9.60 -7.26 1.58
N ARG A 346 10.61 -6.43 1.36
CA ARG A 346 12.01 -6.84 1.20
C ARG A 346 12.78 -6.64 2.50
N GLN A 347 13.77 -7.48 2.74
CA GLN A 347 14.69 -7.30 3.86
C GLN A 347 15.78 -6.31 3.44
N SER A 348 15.85 -5.15 4.09
CA SER A 348 16.69 -4.01 3.67
C SER A 348 18.18 -4.35 3.52
N LEU A 349 18.71 -5.22 4.40
CA LEU A 349 20.11 -5.64 4.40
C LEU A 349 20.40 -6.77 3.41
N ASP A 350 19.50 -7.77 3.33
CA ASP A 350 19.70 -8.92 2.45
C ASP A 350 19.57 -8.56 0.97
N ASP A 351 18.69 -7.63 0.60
CA ASP A 351 18.55 -7.21 -0.80
C ASP A 351 19.73 -6.36 -1.28
N ARG A 352 20.28 -5.48 -0.41
CA ARG A 352 21.50 -4.73 -0.73
C ARG A 352 22.65 -5.71 -0.92
N ASN A 353 22.87 -6.59 0.06
CA ASN A 353 23.93 -7.61 -0.02
C ASN A 353 23.75 -8.53 -1.22
N ARG A 354 22.52 -8.95 -1.55
CA ARG A 354 22.25 -9.81 -2.71
C ARG A 354 22.50 -9.10 -4.03
N SER A 355 22.14 -7.82 -4.13
CA SER A 355 22.41 -7.01 -5.32
C SER A 355 23.92 -6.82 -5.51
N VAL A 356 24.64 -6.54 -4.43
CA VAL A 356 26.11 -6.45 -4.41
C VAL A 356 26.75 -7.78 -4.78
N VAL A 357 26.32 -8.90 -4.18
CA VAL A 357 26.84 -10.23 -4.50
C VAL A 357 26.59 -10.61 -5.95
N ASN A 358 25.39 -10.33 -6.49
CA ASN A 358 25.10 -10.57 -7.91
C ASN A 358 25.97 -9.70 -8.83
N LEU A 359 26.24 -8.46 -8.44
CA LEU A 359 27.15 -7.56 -9.15
C LEU A 359 28.58 -8.13 -9.15
N MET A 360 29.08 -8.56 -8.00
CA MET A 360 30.40 -9.18 -7.87
C MET A 360 30.50 -10.48 -8.66
N PHE A 361 29.45 -11.30 -8.67
CA PHE A 361 29.41 -12.54 -9.43
C PHE A 361 29.42 -12.30 -10.95
N ALA A 362 28.75 -11.24 -11.42
CA ALA A 362 28.83 -10.82 -12.81
C ALA A 362 30.24 -10.38 -13.20
N ALA A 363 30.92 -9.65 -12.32
CA ALA A 363 32.33 -9.26 -12.51
C ALA A 363 33.28 -10.47 -12.51
N TYR A 364 33.05 -11.46 -11.63
CA TYR A 364 33.81 -12.70 -11.59
C TYR A 364 33.62 -13.56 -12.85
N SER A 365 32.39 -13.64 -13.37
CA SER A 365 32.05 -14.55 -14.48
C SER A 365 32.38 -14.02 -15.87
N GLY A 366 32.85 -12.77 -16.00
CA GLY A 366 33.08 -12.15 -17.32
C GLY A 366 31.82 -11.59 -18.00
N ASP A 367 30.68 -11.48 -17.30
CA ASP A 367 29.40 -11.09 -17.92
C ASP A 367 29.22 -9.56 -17.99
N VAL A 368 29.81 -8.96 -19.02
CA VAL A 368 29.67 -7.53 -19.35
C VAL A 368 28.20 -7.13 -19.55
N SER A 369 27.36 -8.03 -20.08
CA SER A 369 25.95 -7.72 -20.33
C SER A 369 25.15 -7.61 -19.03
N ALA A 370 25.48 -8.41 -18.01
CA ALA A 370 24.92 -8.24 -16.66
C ALA A 370 25.40 -6.94 -16.00
N LEU A 371 26.70 -6.61 -16.10
CA LEU A 371 27.24 -5.37 -15.55
C LEU A 371 26.60 -4.12 -16.15
N ARG A 372 26.44 -4.08 -17.48
CA ARG A 372 25.72 -3.00 -18.17
C ARG A 372 24.26 -2.90 -17.72
N ARG A 373 23.57 -4.02 -17.53
CA ARG A 373 22.20 -4.04 -17.01
C ARG A 373 22.12 -3.47 -15.59
N PHE A 374 23.08 -3.77 -14.72
CA PHE A 374 23.14 -3.20 -13.38
C PHE A 374 23.42 -1.69 -13.41
N ALA A 375 24.38 -1.24 -14.22
CA ALA A 375 24.67 0.19 -14.41
C ALA A 375 23.45 0.95 -14.96
N LEU A 376 22.74 0.38 -15.94
CA LEU A 376 21.50 0.96 -16.48
C LEU A 376 20.34 0.95 -15.48
N SER A 377 20.37 0.05 -14.49
CA SER A 377 19.35 -0.04 -13.43
C SER A 377 19.60 0.92 -12.26
N ALA A 378 20.57 1.84 -12.39
CA ALA A 378 20.99 2.79 -11.35
C ALA A 378 21.45 2.10 -10.04
N VAL A 379 22.00 0.89 -10.14
CA VAL A 379 22.70 0.25 -9.02
C VAL A 379 24.01 1.01 -8.78
N ASP A 380 24.30 1.31 -7.52
CA ASP A 380 25.58 1.90 -7.16
C ASP A 380 26.71 0.87 -7.36
N MET A 381 27.58 1.16 -8.33
CA MET A 381 28.71 0.30 -8.71
C MET A 381 29.90 0.44 -7.73
N GLU A 382 29.83 1.41 -6.80
CA GLU A 382 30.82 1.60 -5.72
C GLU A 382 30.57 0.69 -4.51
N GLU A 383 29.42 0.04 -4.45
CA GLU A 383 29.05 -0.82 -3.33
C GLU A 383 30.08 -1.94 -3.13
N LYS A 384 30.44 -2.14 -1.87
CA LYS A 384 31.49 -3.06 -1.45
C LYS A 384 30.90 -4.33 -0.86
N ASP A 385 31.57 -5.45 -1.10
CA ASP A 385 31.23 -6.70 -0.42
C ASP A 385 31.69 -6.71 1.05
N TYR A 386 31.48 -7.83 1.75
CA TYR A 386 31.87 -8.02 3.16
C TYR A 386 33.39 -7.88 3.40
N ASP A 387 34.22 -8.01 2.36
CA ASP A 387 35.67 -7.87 2.40
C ASP A 387 36.11 -6.49 1.86
N SER A 388 35.17 -5.54 1.75
CA SER A 388 35.39 -4.21 1.23
C SER A 388 35.90 -4.16 -0.23
N ARG A 389 35.62 -5.20 -1.04
CA ARG A 389 35.96 -5.24 -2.48
C ARG A 389 34.84 -4.63 -3.32
N THR A 390 35.23 -3.87 -4.33
CA THR A 390 34.32 -3.41 -5.39
C THR A 390 34.34 -4.37 -6.58
N ALA A 391 33.39 -4.24 -7.51
CA ALA A 391 33.36 -5.03 -8.74
C ALA A 391 34.66 -4.93 -9.55
N LEU A 392 35.32 -3.77 -9.51
CA LEU A 392 36.61 -3.54 -10.16
C LEU A 392 37.75 -4.35 -9.53
N HIS A 393 37.77 -4.53 -8.19
CA HIS A 393 38.77 -5.39 -7.53
C HIS A 393 38.61 -6.84 -7.97
N VAL A 394 37.37 -7.33 -8.04
CA VAL A 394 37.07 -8.72 -8.46
C VAL A 394 37.47 -8.93 -9.92
N ALA A 395 37.08 -8.03 -10.83
CA ALA A 395 37.45 -8.09 -12.23
C ALA A 395 38.97 -8.04 -12.46
N SER A 396 39.68 -7.23 -11.67
CA SER A 396 41.13 -7.06 -11.78
C SER A 396 41.92 -8.31 -11.36
N ALA A 397 41.41 -9.06 -10.39
CA ALA A 397 42.01 -10.32 -9.94
C ALA A 397 41.80 -11.48 -10.94
N GLU A 398 40.59 -11.57 -11.52
CA GLU A 398 40.27 -12.62 -12.51
C GLU A 398 41.00 -12.40 -13.84
N GLY A 399 41.20 -11.15 -14.24
CA GLY A 399 42.03 -10.80 -15.40
C GLY A 399 41.27 -10.65 -16.71
N ASP A 400 40.00 -10.22 -16.68
CA ASP A 400 39.22 -9.93 -17.90
C ASP A 400 39.43 -8.46 -18.34
N PRO A 401 40.25 -8.19 -19.37
CA PRO A 401 40.55 -6.83 -19.81
C PRO A 401 39.34 -6.11 -20.41
N VAL A 402 38.33 -6.84 -20.89
CA VAL A 402 37.14 -6.24 -21.50
C VAL A 402 36.28 -5.56 -20.45
N ILE A 403 36.15 -6.18 -19.27
CA ILE A 403 35.43 -5.60 -18.13
C ILE A 403 36.16 -4.38 -17.58
N CYS A 404 37.48 -4.45 -17.46
CA CYS A 404 38.29 -3.33 -16.97
C CYS A 404 38.37 -2.15 -17.95
N HIS A 405 38.04 -2.37 -19.23
CA HIS A 405 37.94 -1.34 -20.26
C HIS A 405 36.50 -0.80 -20.45
N ASP A 406 35.49 -1.42 -19.81
CA ASP A 406 34.12 -0.94 -19.91
C ASP A 406 33.93 0.32 -19.03
N ASN A 407 33.53 1.44 -19.65
CA ASN A 407 33.39 2.75 -18.99
C ASN A 407 32.45 2.74 -17.77
N THR A 408 31.65 1.69 -17.61
CA THR A 408 30.77 1.46 -16.46
C THR A 408 31.51 1.19 -15.13
N LEU A 409 32.76 0.70 -15.16
CA LEU A 409 33.56 0.37 -13.96
C LEU A 409 34.79 1.26 -13.76
N ILE A 410 35.08 2.13 -14.74
CA ILE A 410 36.36 2.85 -14.87
C ILE A 410 36.53 4.01 -13.87
N ILE A 411 35.47 4.48 -13.23
CA ILE A 411 35.51 5.66 -12.35
C ILE A 411 36.21 5.38 -11.01
N PHE A 412 36.59 4.13 -10.71
CA PHE A 412 36.82 3.68 -9.32
C PHE A 412 38.24 3.16 -9.01
N LEU A 413 39.27 3.76 -9.64
CA LEU A 413 40.69 3.35 -9.50
C LEU A 413 41.30 3.56 -8.10
N CYS A 414 40.70 4.41 -7.26
CA CYS A 414 41.30 4.84 -5.98
C CYS A 414 40.75 4.12 -4.75
N VAL A 415 39.90 3.11 -4.93
CA VAL A 415 39.34 2.37 -3.78
C VAL A 415 40.41 1.41 -3.26
N ILE A 416 40.68 1.50 -1.95
CA ILE A 416 41.75 0.73 -1.30
C ILE A 416 41.13 -0.36 -0.42
N ARG A 417 41.59 -1.60 -0.59
CA ARG A 417 41.36 -2.72 0.34
C ARG A 417 42.70 -3.16 0.92
N TRP A 418 42.82 -3.13 2.24
CA TRP A 418 44.04 -3.60 2.94
C TRP A 418 45.34 -2.94 2.46
N GLY A 419 45.26 -1.72 1.94
CA GLY A 419 46.40 -1.00 1.37
C GLY A 419 46.66 -1.24 -0.13
N ASN A 420 45.92 -2.16 -0.76
CA ASN A 420 46.03 -2.47 -2.19
C ASN A 420 44.95 -1.77 -3.02
N THR A 421 45.34 -1.27 -4.19
CA THR A 421 44.43 -0.79 -5.24
C THR A 421 44.07 -1.92 -6.22
N PRO A 422 43.05 -1.77 -7.08
CA PRO A 422 42.76 -2.74 -8.14
C PRO A 422 43.97 -3.02 -9.05
N LEU A 423 44.86 -2.03 -9.24
CA LEU A 423 46.11 -2.19 -9.98
C LEU A 423 47.11 -3.08 -9.24
N ASP A 424 47.21 -2.97 -7.92
CA ASP A 424 48.08 -3.81 -7.10
C ASP A 424 47.57 -5.24 -7.07
N ASP A 425 46.24 -5.43 -6.99
CA ASP A 425 45.61 -6.76 -7.10
C ASP A 425 45.92 -7.37 -8.49
N ALA A 426 45.77 -6.62 -9.59
CA ALA A 426 46.13 -7.10 -10.94
C ALA A 426 47.61 -7.50 -11.07
N ARG A 427 48.52 -6.76 -10.43
CA ARG A 427 49.95 -7.08 -10.37
C ARG A 427 50.24 -8.32 -9.53
N GLN A 428 49.58 -8.45 -8.38
CA GLN A 428 49.73 -9.59 -7.48
C GLN A 428 49.29 -10.90 -8.15
N PHE A 429 48.23 -10.86 -8.94
CA PHE A 429 47.72 -12.03 -9.69
C PHE A 429 48.36 -12.20 -11.09
N GLY A 430 49.32 -11.36 -11.48
CA GLY A 430 50.06 -11.50 -12.74
C GLY A 430 49.21 -11.29 -14.01
N ARG A 431 48.26 -10.33 -13.98
CA ARG A 431 47.34 -10.07 -15.09
C ARG A 431 47.82 -8.92 -15.98
N ASP A 432 48.82 -9.17 -16.82
CA ASP A 432 49.49 -8.14 -17.63
C ASP A 432 48.55 -7.30 -18.53
N GLY A 433 47.51 -7.94 -19.10
CA GLY A 433 46.52 -7.26 -19.93
C GLY A 433 45.69 -6.22 -19.17
N VAL A 434 45.29 -6.55 -17.93
CA VAL A 434 44.56 -5.63 -17.05
C VAL A 434 45.47 -4.54 -16.50
N VAL A 435 46.72 -4.87 -16.17
CA VAL A 435 47.73 -3.89 -15.72
C VAL A 435 47.95 -2.81 -16.78
N SER A 436 48.00 -3.17 -18.06
CA SER A 436 48.13 -2.19 -19.15
C SER A 436 46.94 -1.22 -19.17
N VAL A 437 45.71 -1.75 -19.11
CA VAL A 437 44.48 -0.95 -19.14
C VAL A 437 44.40 -0.02 -17.93
N LEU A 438 44.58 -0.53 -16.71
CA LEU A 438 44.51 0.27 -15.48
C LEU A 438 45.62 1.33 -15.41
N THR A 439 46.83 1.02 -15.92
CA THR A 439 47.94 1.98 -15.98
C THR A 439 47.66 3.11 -16.98
N GLU A 440 47.03 2.81 -18.10
CA GLU A 440 46.59 3.81 -19.09
C GLU A 440 45.54 4.74 -18.49
N TYR A 441 44.52 4.20 -17.81
CA TYR A 441 43.51 5.02 -17.15
C TYR A 441 44.07 5.86 -15.98
N GLN A 442 45.02 5.35 -15.20
CA GLN A 442 45.67 6.12 -14.13
C GLN A 442 46.45 7.33 -14.69
N ARG A 443 46.96 7.24 -15.93
CA ARG A 443 47.60 8.36 -16.61
C ARG A 443 46.58 9.39 -17.10
N LEU A 444 45.41 8.95 -17.56
CA LEU A 444 44.32 9.82 -18.04
C LEU A 444 43.57 10.51 -16.89
N TYR A 445 43.43 9.84 -15.74
CA TYR A 445 42.72 10.32 -14.56
C TYR A 445 43.59 10.16 -13.30
N PRO A 446 44.53 11.08 -13.03
CA PRO A 446 45.36 11.03 -11.83
C PRO A 446 44.51 11.24 -10.58
N CYS A 447 44.62 10.35 -9.60
CA CYS A 447 43.89 10.45 -8.35
C CYS A 447 44.39 11.65 -7.53
N SER A 448 43.65 12.76 -7.52
CA SER A 448 43.96 13.92 -6.68
C SER A 448 43.73 13.59 -5.20
N SER A 449 44.72 13.85 -4.36
CA SER A 449 44.75 13.60 -2.91
C SER A 449 43.71 14.36 -2.07
N GLU A 450 42.85 15.18 -2.69
CA GLU A 450 41.81 15.98 -2.01
C GLU A 450 40.49 15.22 -1.76
N SER A 451 40.29 14.05 -2.36
CA SER A 451 39.03 13.27 -2.22
C SER A 451 38.89 12.53 -0.87
N GLN A 452 39.91 12.60 0.00
CA GLN A 452 39.93 11.89 1.28
C GLN A 452 39.25 12.64 2.44
N SER A 453 38.89 13.93 2.27
CA SER A 453 38.32 14.76 3.36
C SER A 453 36.92 15.33 3.11
N GLU A 454 36.24 14.96 2.03
CA GLU A 454 34.89 15.45 1.72
C GLU A 454 33.80 14.51 2.28
N THR A 455 32.77 15.08 2.91
CA THR A 455 31.60 14.34 3.40
C THR A 455 30.76 13.80 2.24
N GLU A 456 29.97 12.74 2.46
CA GLU A 456 29.15 12.06 1.44
C GLU A 456 28.28 13.01 0.59
N ASP A 457 27.81 14.12 1.17
CA ASP A 457 27.00 15.13 0.46
C ASP A 457 27.82 16.01 -0.51
N GLN A 458 29.11 16.24 -0.25
CA GLN A 458 29.98 17.03 -1.13
C GLN A 458 30.38 16.25 -2.41
N ARG A 459 30.49 14.91 -2.31
CA ARG A 459 30.74 14.03 -3.47
C ARG A 459 29.56 13.98 -4.44
N LYS A 460 28.32 14.01 -3.93
CA LYS A 460 27.10 14.08 -4.76
C LYS A 460 26.97 15.38 -5.54
N ILE A 461 27.51 16.49 -5.04
CA ILE A 461 27.45 17.80 -5.72
C ILE A 461 28.48 17.87 -6.86
N ARG A 462 29.70 17.34 -6.67
CA ARG A 462 30.67 17.18 -7.79
C ARG A 462 30.15 16.25 -8.89
N HIS A 463 29.31 15.26 -8.57
CA HIS A 463 28.64 14.39 -9.56
C HIS A 463 27.68 15.12 -10.50
N ILE A 464 27.14 16.28 -10.11
CA ILE A 464 26.20 17.06 -10.94
C ILE A 464 26.95 18.07 -11.82
N GLU A 465 28.08 18.61 -11.35
CA GLU A 465 28.79 19.71 -12.05
C GLU A 465 30.11 19.27 -12.74
N GLY A 466 30.65 18.09 -12.42
CA GLY A 466 31.92 17.57 -12.93
C GLY A 466 31.79 16.56 -14.08
N GLY A 467 31.01 16.89 -15.11
CA GLY A 467 30.79 16.05 -16.30
C GLY A 467 31.28 16.71 -17.59
N GLY A 468 32.52 17.18 -17.61
CA GLY A 468 33.18 17.66 -18.83
C GLY A 468 33.59 16.52 -19.76
N LEU A 469 32.63 15.70 -20.19
CA LEU A 469 32.81 14.82 -21.35
C LEU A 469 32.76 15.69 -22.59
N SER A 470 33.80 15.60 -23.42
CA SER A 470 33.83 16.23 -24.73
C SER A 470 32.61 15.77 -25.54
N GLN A 471 32.06 16.66 -26.38
CA GLN A 471 30.84 16.45 -27.15
C GLN A 471 30.90 15.20 -28.08
N THR A 472 32.10 14.66 -28.30
CA THR A 472 32.42 13.46 -29.09
C THR A 472 32.23 12.13 -28.33
N ASP A 473 32.18 12.11 -27.00
CA ASP A 473 32.05 10.86 -26.23
C ASP A 473 30.60 10.46 -25.92
N ARG A 474 29.64 11.35 -26.18
CA ARG A 474 28.20 11.06 -26.00
C ARG A 474 27.60 10.18 -27.10
N THR A 475 28.33 9.95 -28.20
CA THR A 475 27.80 9.25 -29.38
C THR A 475 27.88 7.71 -29.29
N CYS A 476 28.55 7.14 -28.29
CA CYS A 476 28.64 5.68 -28.12
C CYS A 476 27.58 5.07 -27.18
N LEU A 477 26.66 5.87 -26.63
CA LEU A 477 25.55 5.40 -25.77
C LEU A 477 24.24 5.20 -26.55
N THR A 478 24.30 5.10 -27.88
CA THR A 478 23.12 4.83 -28.71
C THR A 478 23.44 3.85 -29.83
N ILE A 479 23.53 2.56 -29.48
CA ILE A 479 23.07 1.42 -30.29
C ILE A 479 22.55 0.34 -29.34
#